data_AF-A0A9P9RS57-F1
#
_entry.id   AF-A0A9P9RS57-F1
#
_cell.length_a   1.000
_cell.length_b   1.000
_cell.length_c   1.000
_cell.angle_alpha   90.00
_cell.angle_beta   90.00
_cell.angle_gamma   90.00
#
_symmetry.space_group_name_H-M   'P 1'
#
loop_
_entity.id
_entity.type
_entity.pdbx_description
1 polymer ?
#
loop_
_entity_poly.entity_id
_entity_poly.type
_entity_poly.pdbx_seq_one_letter_code
_entity_poly.pdbx_strand_id
1 'polypeptide(L)'
;MLFLSLPRTHTSQRSPSAEEEDRFCQLMRRTGAKWWPSRDDEFEVQIGARDVTEEEEKMVVFGWPADGVGVWVLRFKNAKELPKDFGRLTLALNMEEKIEMMREYGAQFVEYVTQVEELS
;
A
#
# COMPACT_ATOMS: atom_id res chain seq x y z
N MET A 1 -7.86 3.80 15.46
CA MET A 1 -8.88 3.44 14.46
C MET A 1 -8.24 2.59 13.37
N LEU A 2 -8.97 1.64 12.78
CA LEU A 2 -8.46 0.83 11.67
C LEU A 2 -8.65 1.63 10.37
N PHE A 3 -7.58 1.85 9.61
CA PHE A 3 -7.59 2.71 8.41
C PHE A 3 -8.60 2.26 7.35
N LEU A 4 -8.77 0.94 7.17
CA LEU A 4 -9.74 0.35 6.24
C LEU A 4 -11.11 0.10 6.88
N SER A 5 -11.29 0.40 8.17
CA SER A 5 -12.51 0.10 8.95
C SER A 5 -12.98 -1.36 8.90
N LEU A 6 -12.11 -2.30 8.54
CA LEU A 6 -12.43 -3.73 8.46
C LEU A 6 -12.15 -4.46 9.78
N PRO A 7 -12.97 -5.45 10.17
CA PRO A 7 -12.67 -6.34 11.29
C PRO A 7 -11.42 -7.19 11.00
N ARG A 8 -10.50 -7.29 11.97
CA ARG A 8 -9.28 -8.12 11.85
C ARG A 8 -9.55 -9.62 12.00
N THR A 9 -10.66 -9.99 12.64
CA THR A 9 -10.94 -11.35 13.09
C THR A 9 -11.99 -12.08 12.25
N HIS A 10 -12.62 -11.39 11.30
CA HIS A 10 -13.71 -11.93 10.49
C HIS A 10 -13.52 -11.54 9.04
N THR A 11 -13.91 -12.43 8.13
CA THR A 11 -13.90 -12.18 6.70
C THR A 11 -14.84 -11.02 6.35
N SER A 12 -14.35 -10.08 5.56
CA SER A 12 -15.16 -9.00 4.98
C SER A 12 -15.51 -9.36 3.54
N GLN A 13 -16.80 -9.36 3.22
CA GLN A 13 -17.28 -9.61 1.86
C GLN A 13 -17.37 -8.29 1.08
N ARG A 14 -17.26 -8.37 -0.24
CA ARG A 14 -17.47 -7.24 -1.17
C ARG A 14 -18.82 -6.57 -0.92
N SER A 15 -18.88 -5.24 -0.95
CA SER A 15 -20.17 -4.54 -0.86
C SER A 15 -20.98 -4.77 -2.14
N PRO A 16 -22.31 -4.97 -2.04
CA PRO A 16 -23.19 -4.97 -3.22
C PRO A 16 -23.36 -3.57 -3.82
N SER A 17 -23.01 -2.51 -3.09
CA SER A 17 -23.03 -1.13 -3.57
C SER A 17 -21.73 -0.80 -4.30
N ALA A 18 -21.82 -0.45 -5.57
CA ALA A 18 -20.67 -0.04 -6.36
C ALA A 18 -19.96 1.19 -5.76
N GLU A 19 -20.71 2.16 -5.24
CA GLU A 19 -20.16 3.38 -4.66
C GLU A 19 -19.38 3.11 -3.36
N GLU A 20 -19.86 2.20 -2.52
CA GLU A 20 -19.17 1.82 -1.28
C GLU A 20 -17.89 1.04 -1.60
N GLU A 21 -17.97 0.12 -2.57
CA GLU A 21 -16.82 -0.64 -3.04
C GLU A 21 -15.76 0.27 -3.67
N ASP A 22 -16.16 1.26 -4.47
CA ASP A 22 -15.24 2.23 -5.07
C ASP A 22 -14.52 3.07 -4.01
N ARG A 23 -15.24 3.51 -2.97
CA ARG A 23 -14.63 4.21 -1.81
C ARG A 23 -13.65 3.30 -1.08
N PHE A 24 -13.99 2.03 -0.88
CA PHE A 24 -13.11 1.05 -0.26
C PHE A 24 -11.85 0.81 -1.11
N CYS A 25 -11.97 0.66 -2.43
CA CYS A 25 -10.86 0.54 -3.37
C CYS A 25 -9.96 1.78 -3.37
N GLN A 26 -10.52 2.98 -3.22
CA GLN A 26 -9.74 4.21 -3.04
C GLN A 26 -8.93 4.17 -1.74
N LEU A 27 -9.50 3.65 -0.64
CA LEU A 27 -8.75 3.46 0.61
C LEU A 27 -7.66 2.39 0.49
N MET A 28 -7.91 1.29 -0.23
CA MET A 28 -6.88 0.25 -0.46
C MET A 28 -5.70 0.79 -1.27
N ARG A 29 -5.94 1.60 -2.31
CA ARG A 29 -4.87 2.30 -3.06
C ARG A 29 -3.97 3.10 -2.13
N ARG A 30 -4.57 3.82 -1.18
CA ARG A 30 -3.85 4.57 -0.15
C ARG A 30 -3.03 3.70 0.79
N THR A 31 -3.18 2.38 0.80
CA THR A 31 -2.31 1.47 1.59
C THR A 31 -1.14 0.88 0.80
N GLY A 32 -1.03 1.21 -0.50
CA GLY A 32 0.00 0.68 -1.40
C GLY A 32 -0.49 -0.48 -2.28
N ALA A 33 -1.81 -0.70 -2.35
CA ALA A 33 -2.38 -1.67 -3.29
C ALA A 33 -2.11 -1.21 -4.72
N LYS A 34 -1.50 -2.09 -5.52
CA LYS A 34 -1.12 -1.83 -6.90
C LYS A 34 -2.23 -2.26 -7.85
N TRP A 35 -2.43 -1.49 -8.92
CA TRP A 35 -3.30 -1.89 -10.01
C TRP A 35 -2.55 -2.83 -10.94
N TRP A 36 -3.06 -4.04 -11.10
CA TRP A 36 -2.66 -4.95 -12.16
C TRP A 36 -3.65 -4.82 -13.32
N PRO A 37 -3.19 -4.84 -14.60
CA PRO A 37 -4.08 -4.75 -15.76
C PRO A 37 -5.14 -5.87 -15.77
N SER A 38 -4.75 -7.06 -15.33
CA SER A 38 -5.63 -8.19 -15.12
C SER A 38 -5.09 -9.11 -14.04
N ARG A 39 -5.95 -10.02 -13.55
CA ARG A 39 -5.53 -11.10 -12.65
C ARG A 39 -4.56 -12.07 -13.34
N ASP A 40 -4.76 -12.28 -14.64
CA ASP A 40 -3.89 -13.17 -15.42
C ASP A 40 -2.49 -12.56 -15.55
N ASP A 41 -2.39 -11.24 -15.76
CA ASP A 41 -1.11 -10.51 -15.75
C ASP A 41 -0.36 -10.63 -14.42
N GLU A 42 -1.07 -10.47 -13.29
CA GLU A 42 -0.49 -10.67 -11.95
C GLU A 42 0.03 -12.11 -11.81
N PHE A 43 -0.79 -13.08 -12.22
CA PHE A 43 -0.46 -14.49 -12.12
C PHE A 43 0.74 -14.87 -12.98
N GLU A 44 0.78 -14.41 -14.24
CA GLU A 44 1.88 -14.65 -15.18
C GLU A 44 3.22 -14.13 -14.66
N VAL A 45 3.24 -12.96 -14.02
CA VAL A 45 4.44 -12.43 -13.34
C VAL A 45 4.82 -13.29 -12.14
N GLN A 46 3.85 -13.69 -11.31
CA GLN A 46 4.13 -14.52 -10.13
C GLN A 46 4.72 -15.89 -10.48
N ILE A 47 4.29 -16.50 -11.59
CA ILE A 47 4.83 -17.79 -12.05
C ILE A 47 6.06 -17.65 -12.94
N GLY A 48 6.51 -16.43 -13.22
CA GLY A 48 7.68 -16.15 -14.07
C GLY A 48 7.45 -16.44 -15.55
N ALA A 49 6.19 -16.48 -16.01
CA ALA A 49 5.84 -16.60 -17.42
C ALA A 49 6.03 -15.28 -18.19
N ARG A 50 6.01 -14.16 -17.45
CA ARG A 50 6.26 -12.81 -17.95
C ARG A 50 7.25 -12.07 -17.04
N ASP A 51 8.15 -11.30 -17.62
CA ASP A 51 9.01 -10.38 -16.87
C ASP A 51 8.19 -9.22 -16.27
N VAL A 52 8.49 -8.89 -15.02
CA VAL A 52 7.91 -7.73 -14.33
C VAL A 52 8.44 -6.45 -14.96
N THR A 53 7.57 -5.48 -15.25
CA THR A 53 8.02 -4.16 -15.71
C THR A 53 8.68 -3.40 -14.57
N GLU A 54 9.55 -2.42 -14.88
CA GLU A 54 10.18 -1.59 -13.85
C GLU A 54 9.14 -0.89 -12.95
N GLU A 55 8.01 -0.47 -13.54
CA GLU A 55 6.91 0.12 -12.79
C GLU A 55 6.22 -0.88 -11.88
N GLU A 56 6.02 -2.13 -12.31
CA GLU A 56 5.48 -3.23 -11.51
C GLU A 56 6.46 -3.70 -10.42
N GLU A 57 7.77 -3.53 -10.61
CA GLU A 57 8.78 -3.89 -9.62
C GLU A 57 8.89 -2.86 -8.48
N LYS A 58 8.63 -1.57 -8.77
CA LYS A 58 8.62 -0.50 -7.76
C LYS A 58 7.67 -0.83 -6.62
N MET A 59 8.17 -0.77 -5.40
CA MET A 59 7.34 -0.97 -4.22
C MET A 59 7.22 0.33 -3.45
N VAL A 60 5.98 0.76 -3.28
CA VAL A 60 5.64 2.00 -2.57
C VAL A 60 4.70 1.67 -1.44
N VAL A 61 5.06 2.11 -0.24
CA VAL A 61 4.23 1.95 0.95
C VAL A 61 3.89 3.32 1.50
N PHE A 62 2.61 3.50 1.81
CA PHE A 62 2.09 4.74 2.40
C PHE A 62 1.74 4.55 3.87
N GLY A 63 1.97 5.61 4.64
CA GLY A 63 1.55 5.77 6.03
C GLY A 63 0.78 7.08 6.18
N TRP A 64 -0.45 7.00 6.69
CA TRP A 64 -1.34 8.15 6.82
C TRP A 64 -1.48 8.53 8.28
N PRO A 65 -0.98 9.71 8.69
CA PRO A 65 -1.06 10.12 10.08
C PRO A 65 -2.51 10.44 10.46
N ALA A 66 -2.84 10.21 11.73
CA ALA A 66 -4.20 10.32 12.26
C ALA A 66 -4.73 11.76 12.27
N ASP A 67 -3.84 12.75 12.23
CA ASP A 67 -4.20 14.17 12.08
C ASP A 67 -4.70 14.52 10.65
N GLY A 68 -4.53 13.60 9.69
CA GLY A 68 -4.92 13.79 8.30
C GLY A 68 -4.02 14.75 7.52
N VAL A 69 -2.88 15.17 8.09
CA VAL A 69 -1.96 16.13 7.47
C VAL A 69 -0.83 15.38 6.77
N GLY A 70 -0.87 15.40 5.44
CA GLY A 70 0.15 14.78 4.60
C GLY A 70 0.16 13.26 4.62
N VAL A 71 1.25 12.70 4.09
CA VAL A 71 1.44 11.25 3.93
C VAL A 71 2.93 10.92 4.02
N TRP A 72 3.24 9.83 4.71
CA TRP A 72 4.57 9.23 4.70
C TRP A 72 4.66 8.25 3.54
N VAL A 73 5.71 8.38 2.73
CA VAL A 73 5.95 7.56 1.55
C VAL A 73 7.30 6.87 1.66
N LEU A 74 7.29 5.55 1.55
CA LEU A 74 8.47 4.71 1.51
C LEU A 74 8.58 4.07 0.13
N ARG A 75 9.72 4.23 -0.54
CA ARG A 75 9.95 3.82 -1.93
C ARG A 75 11.13 2.87 -2.03
N PHE A 76 10.93 1.75 -2.71
CA PHE A 76 11.98 0.81 -3.11
C PHE A 76 11.90 0.57 -4.61
N LYS A 77 13.04 0.36 -5.28
CA LYS A 77 13.04 0.08 -6.71
C LYS A 77 12.51 -1.31 -7.03
N ASN A 78 12.78 -2.28 -6.15
CA ASN A 78 12.36 -3.65 -6.31
C ASN A 78 12.34 -4.42 -4.97
N ALA A 79 11.80 -5.64 -5.01
CA ALA A 79 11.77 -6.54 -3.87
C ALA A 79 13.18 -6.96 -3.37
N LYS A 80 14.24 -6.81 -4.18
CA LYS A 80 15.61 -7.17 -3.80
C LYS A 80 16.27 -6.11 -2.92
N GLU A 81 15.84 -4.86 -3.02
CA GLU A 81 16.29 -3.75 -2.17
C GLU A 81 15.61 -3.72 -0.79
N LEU A 82 14.65 -4.63 -0.54
CA LEU A 82 13.98 -4.71 0.74
C LEU A 82 14.92 -5.13 1.87
N PRO A 83 14.86 -4.45 3.02
CA PRO A 83 15.46 -4.93 4.26
C PRO A 83 14.98 -6.35 4.61
N LYS A 84 15.86 -7.18 5.17
CA LYS A 84 15.52 -8.57 5.55
C LYS A 84 14.35 -8.66 6.54
N ASP A 85 14.19 -7.63 7.36
CA ASP A 85 13.15 -7.51 8.38
C ASP A 85 11.92 -6.72 7.90
N PHE A 86 11.83 -6.37 6.61
CA PHE A 86 10.73 -5.56 6.06
C PHE A 86 9.34 -6.15 6.33
N GLY A 87 9.23 -7.48 6.41
CA GLY A 87 8.00 -8.16 6.78
C GLY A 87 7.41 -7.70 8.12
N ARG A 88 8.23 -7.15 9.02
CA ARG A 88 7.78 -6.58 10.30
C ARG A 88 6.75 -5.47 10.09
N LEU A 89 6.83 -4.71 8.98
CA LEU A 89 5.87 -3.65 8.66
C LEU A 89 4.43 -4.15 8.54
N THR A 90 4.24 -5.41 8.14
CA THR A 90 2.91 -6.05 8.07
C THR A 90 2.31 -6.36 9.44
N LEU A 91 3.13 -6.34 10.50
CA LEU A 91 2.71 -6.60 11.88
C LEU A 91 2.20 -5.34 12.59
N ALA A 92 2.36 -4.16 11.99
CA ALA A 92 1.87 -2.91 12.56
C ALA A 92 0.36 -2.99 12.84
N LEU A 93 -0.05 -2.63 14.05
CA LEU A 93 -1.45 -2.75 14.47
C LEU A 93 -2.29 -1.57 14.02
N ASN A 94 -1.65 -0.42 13.79
CA ASN A 94 -2.27 0.83 13.38
C ASN A 94 -1.34 1.63 12.46
N MET A 95 -1.86 2.74 11.89
CA MET A 95 -1.10 3.57 10.97
C MET A 95 0.05 4.34 11.63
N GLU A 96 -0.07 4.71 12.91
CA GLU A 96 1.00 5.43 13.62
C GLU A 96 2.21 4.53 13.84
N GLU A 97 1.99 3.31 14.32
CA GLU A 97 3.02 2.28 14.42
C GLU A 97 3.65 2.00 13.04
N LYS A 98 2.82 1.91 11.99
CA LYS A 98 3.32 1.74 10.63
C LYS A 98 4.22 2.90 10.20
N ILE A 99 3.83 4.15 10.50
CA ILE A 99 4.61 5.35 10.19
C ILE A 99 5.94 5.35 10.95
N GLU A 100 5.93 5.02 12.24
CA GLU A 100 7.15 4.93 13.06
C GLU A 100 8.13 3.92 12.46
N MET A 101 7.65 2.73 12.11
CA MET A 101 8.47 1.71 11.44
C MET A 101 8.94 2.17 10.05
N MET A 102 8.09 2.83 9.27
CA MET A 102 8.46 3.39 7.97
C MET A 102 9.60 4.41 8.07
N ARG A 103 9.65 5.21 9.15
CA ARG A 103 10.74 6.15 9.39
C ARG A 103 12.08 5.44 9.58
N GLU A 104 12.11 4.28 10.25
CA GLU A 104 13.32 3.47 10.38
C GLU A 104 13.85 3.00 9.02
N TYR A 105 12.97 2.76 8.06
CA TYR A 105 13.30 2.37 6.70
C TYR A 105 13.58 3.56 5.76
N GLY A 106 13.61 4.79 6.27
CA GLY A 106 13.93 5.99 5.48
C GLY A 106 12.75 6.59 4.72
N ALA A 107 11.52 6.41 5.21
CA ALA A 107 10.35 7.04 4.62
C ALA A 107 10.43 8.58 4.64
N GLN A 108 9.85 9.19 3.62
CA GLN A 108 9.81 10.64 3.44
C GLN A 108 8.40 11.17 3.73
N PHE A 109 8.30 12.30 4.42
CA PHE A 109 7.03 12.98 4.63
C PHE A 109 6.71 13.91 3.47
N VAL A 110 5.49 13.85 2.97
CA VAL A 110 4.96 14.73 1.93
C VAL A 110 3.71 15.42 2.48
N GLU A 111 3.74 16.75 2.56
CA GLU A 111 2.64 17.53 3.16
C GLU A 111 1.37 17.53 2.29
N TYR A 112 1.54 17.58 0.96
CA TYR A 112 0.42 17.61 0.01
C TYR A 112 0.32 16.30 -0.76
N VAL A 113 -0.79 15.58 -0.58
CA VAL A 113 -1.06 14.30 -1.27
C VAL A 113 -0.97 14.42 -2.80
N THR A 114 -1.32 15.58 -3.35
CA THR A 114 -1.24 15.87 -4.79
C THR A 114 0.18 15.87 -5.34
N GLN A 115 1.21 15.91 -4.48
CA GLN A 115 2.62 15.82 -4.87
C GLN A 115 3.12 14.37 -4.92
N VAL A 116 2.31 13.40 -4.51
CA VAL A 116 2.64 11.98 -4.58
C VAL A 116 2.17 11.43 -5.93
N GLU A 117 3.10 11.28 -6.86
CA GLU A 117 2.85 10.77 -8.22
C GLU A 117 2.14 9.41 -8.21
N GLU A 118 2.36 8.60 -7.18
CA GLU A 118 1.77 7.27 -7.04
C GLU A 118 0.30 7.29 -6.56
N LEU A 119 -0.19 8.47 -6.17
CA LEU A 119 -1.57 8.70 -5.74
C LEU A 119 -2.34 9.64 -6.70
N SER A 120 -1.69 10.15 -7.75
CA SER A 120 -2.29 11.04 -8.76
C SER A 120 -3.11 10.30 -9.81
#